data_AF-A0A970IQQ8-F1
#
_entry.id   AF-A0A970IQQ8-F1
#
_cell.length_a   1.000
_cell.length_b   1.000
_cell.length_c   1.000
_cell.angle_alpha   90.00
_cell.angle_beta   90.00
_cell.angle_gamma   90.00
#
_symmetry.space_group_name_H-M   'P 1'
#
loop_
_entity.id
_entity.type
_entity.pdbx_description
1 polymer ?
#
loop_
_entity_poly.entity_id
_entity_poly.type
_entity_poly.pdbx_seq_one_letter_code
_entity_poly.pdbx_strand_id
1 'polypeptide(L)' 'MKKEASAIGFIGIPDDMTIKKLEKELGKPVKKIEKKGKVIIYIGRGLFRKKYIIPIDK' A
#
# COMPACT_ATOMS: atom_id res chain seq x y z
N MET A 1 21.05 0.79 -8.81
CA MET A 1 19.73 0.88 -8.17
C MET A 1 19.49 -0.38 -7.35
N LYS A 2 19.72 -0.35 -6.03
CA LYS A 2 19.34 -1.47 -5.17
C LYS A 2 17.81 -1.48 -5.09
N LYS A 3 17.17 -2.54 -5.61
CA LYS A 3 15.75 -2.83 -5.33
C LYS A 3 15.68 -3.14 -3.84
N GLU A 4 15.41 -2.14 -3.01
CA GLU A 4 15.09 -2.38 -1.61
C GLU A 4 13.92 -3.36 -1.58
N ALA A 5 14.13 -4.52 -0.98
CA ALA A 5 13.06 -5.47 -0.73
C ALA A 5 12.05 -4.76 0.18
N SER A 6 10.87 -4.44 -0.37
CA SER A 6 9.77 -3.95 0.45
C SER A 6 9.44 -5.03 1.48
N ALA A 7 9.55 -4.69 2.76
CA ALA A 7 9.20 -5.59 3.86
C ALA A 7 7.70 -5.98 3.87
N ILE A 8 6.88 -5.35 3.01
CA ILE A 8 5.45 -5.60 2.86
C ILE A 8 5.19 -5.97 1.41
N GLY A 9 4.75 -7.21 1.20
CA GLY A 9 4.22 -7.71 -0.07
C GLY A 9 2.70 -7.75 -0.03
N PHE A 10 2.05 -7.44 -1.15
CA PHE A 10 0.61 -7.59 -1.32
C PHE A 10 0.34 -8.76 -2.26
N ILE A 11 -0.53 -9.69 -1.86
CA ILE A 11 -1.03 -10.77 -2.72
C ILE A 11 -2.47 -10.41 -3.07
N GLY A 12 -2.70 -10.06 -4.34
CA GLY A 12 -3.99 -9.56 -4.81
C GLY A 12 -4.24 -8.07 -4.51
N ILE A 13 -5.47 -7.61 -4.76
CA ILE A 13 -5.89 -6.23 -4.51
C ILE A 13 -6.36 -6.13 -3.06
N PRO A 14 -5.72 -5.31 -2.20
CA PRO A 14 -6.15 -5.18 -0.83
C PRO A 14 -7.51 -4.49 -0.74
N ASP A 15 -8.41 -5.11 0.00
CA ASP A 15 -9.74 -4.63 0.33
C ASP A 15 -9.71 -3.70 1.56
N ASP A 16 -10.84 -3.05 1.85
CA ASP A 16 -10.90 -2.07 2.95
C ASP A 16 -10.68 -2.72 4.33
N MET A 17 -11.05 -3.99 4.50
CA MET A 17 -10.74 -4.73 5.72
C MET A 17 -9.23 -4.94 5.89
N THR A 18 -8.54 -5.33 4.82
CA THR A 18 -7.08 -5.46 4.82
C THR A 18 -6.43 -4.12 5.15
N ILE A 19 -6.91 -3.01 4.58
CA ILE A 19 -6.38 -1.68 4.90
C ILE A 19 -6.54 -1.34 6.38
N LYS A 20 -7.72 -1.54 6.97
CA LYS A 20 -7.95 -1.30 8.42
C LYS A 20 -7.07 -2.19 9.30
N LYS A 21 -6.90 -3.46 8.92
CA LYS A 21 -6.02 -4.38 9.62
C LYS A 21 -4.56 -3.91 9.55
N LEU A 22 -4.12 -3.47 8.37
CA LEU A 22 -2.78 -2.94 8.13
C LEU A 22 -2.52 -1.66 8.96
N GLU A 23 -3.51 -0.76 9.06
CA GLU A 23 -3.41 0.43 9.92
C GLU A 23 -3.21 0.06 11.39
N LYS A 24 -3.96 -0.93 11.87
CA LYS A 24 -3.89 -1.41 13.26
C LYS A 24 -2.57 -2.11 13.56
N GLU A 25 -2.08 -2.96 12.66
CA GLU A 25 -0.82 -3.70 12.84
C GLU A 25 0.40 -2.77 12.73
N LEU A 26 0.39 -1.83 11.79
CA LEU A 26 1.53 -0.93 11.57
C LEU A 26 1.52 0.30 12.49
N GLY A 27 0.40 0.58 13.18
CA GLY A 27 0.20 1.79 13.98
C GLY A 27 0.34 3.09 13.17
N LYS A 28 0.22 3.00 11.84
CA LYS A 28 0.44 4.08 10.88
C LYS A 28 -0.79 4.22 9.99
N PRO A 29 -1.16 5.44 9.59
CA PRO A 29 -2.27 5.60 8.67
C PRO A 29 -1.93 5.01 7.30
N VAL A 30 -2.92 4.39 6.68
CA VAL A 30 -2.82 3.73 5.39
C VAL A 30 -3.92 4.28 4.49
N LYS A 31 -3.52 4.86 3.36
CA LYS A 31 -4.44 5.42 2.36
C LYS A 31 -4.36 4.62 1.07
N LYS A 32 -5.48 4.01 0.70
CA LYS A 32 -5.67 3.35 -0.60
C LYS A 32 -6.23 4.35 -1.62
N ILE A 33 -5.69 4.31 -2.84
CA ILE A 33 -6.19 5.07 -3.99
C ILE A 33 -6.23 4.13 -5.18
N GLU A 34 -7.41 3.91 -5.72
CA GLU A 34 -7.58 3.20 -6.98
C GLU A 34 -7.51 4.18 -8.14
N LYS A 35 -6.66 3.87 -9.13
CA LYS A 35 -6.62 4.55 -10.43
C LYS A 35 -6.81 3.51 -11.51
N LYS A 36 -7.27 3.93 -12.70
CA LYS A 36 -7.42 3.03 -13.85
C LYS A 36 -6.12 2.22 -14.07
N GLY A 37 -6.21 0.90 -13.88
CA GLY A 37 -5.11 -0.06 -14.08
C GLY A 37 -4.09 -0.18 -12.94
N LYS A 38 -4.29 0.48 -11.78
CA LYS A 38 -3.39 0.32 -10.63
C LYS A 38 -4.01 0.74 -9.30
N VAL A 39 -3.60 0.05 -8.24
CA VAL A 39 -3.85 0.48 -6.86
C VAL A 39 -2.59 1.13 -6.30
N ILE A 40 -2.76 2.26 -5.64
CA ILE A 40 -1.70 2.97 -4.95
C ILE A 40 -2.01 2.95 -3.45
N ILE A 41 -1.06 2.52 -2.64
CA ILE A 41 -1.19 2.49 -1.18
C ILE A 41 -0.12 3.38 -0.59
N TYR A 42 -0.53 4.33 0.25
CA TYR A 42 0.36 5.16 1.03
C TYR A 42 0.32 4.69 2.48
N ILE A 43 1.49 4.42 3.06
CA ILE A 43 1.63 4.01 4.47
C ILE A 43 2.48 5.05 5.18
N GLY A 44 1.94 5.69 6.22
CA GLY A 44 2.65 6.69 7.05
C GLY A 44 2.07 8.10 6.96
N ARG A 45 2.70 9.03 7.70
CA ARG A 45 2.23 10.42 7.86
C ARG A 45 3.12 11.42 7.12
N GLY A 46 2.49 12.45 6.54
CA GLY A 46 3.18 13.58 5.94
C GLY A 46 4.19 13.19 4.85
N LEU A 47 5.41 13.72 4.95
CA LEU A 47 6.52 13.47 4.03
C LEU A 47 7.12 12.06 4.16
N PHE A 48 6.92 11.40 5.30
CA PHE A 48 7.46 10.06 5.59
C PHE A 48 6.55 8.92 5.11
N ARG A 49 5.59 9.21 4.21
CA ARG A 49 4.71 8.19 3.65
C ARG A 49 5.45 7.34 2.61
N LYS A 50 5.46 6.02 2.80
CA LYS A 50 5.90 5.08 1.77
C LYS A 50 4.77 4.86 0.77
N LYS A 51 5.12 4.77 -0.52
CA LYS A 51 4.18 4.55 -1.62
C LYS A 51 4.40 3.16 -2.20
N TYR A 52 3.33 2.39 -2.30
CA TYR A 52 3.29 1.10 -2.97
C TYR A 52 2.37 1.23 -4.18
N ILE A 53 2.81 0.70 -5.32
CA ILE A 53 2.05 0.71 -6.56
C ILE A 53 1.87 -0.75 -6.96
N ILE A 54 0.61 -1.17 -7.01
CA ILE A 54 0.20 -2.51 -7.43
C ILE A 54 -0.43 -2.33 -8.81
N PRO A 55 0.22 -2.77 -9.89
CA PRO A 55 -0.44 -2.81 -11.20
C PRO A 55 -1.58 -3.81 -11.12
N ILE A 56 -2.75 -3.42 -11.64
CA ILE A 56 -3.84 -4.36 -11.88
C ILE A 56 -3.71 -4.68 -13.37
N ASP A 57 -3.00 -5.75 -13.69
CA ASP A 57 -3.07 -6.35 -15.02
C ASP A 57 -4.52 -6.78 -15.25
N LYS A 58 -5.04 -6.45 -16.43
CA LYS A 58 -6.39 -6.79 -16.84
C LYS A 58 -6.34 -7.98 -17.78
#